data_AF-A0A496B2I3-F1
#
_entry.id   AF-A0A496B2I3-F1
#
_cell.length_a   1.000
_cell.length_b   1.000
_cell.length_c   1.000
_cell.angle_alpha   90.00
_cell.angle_beta   90.00
_cell.angle_gamma   90.00
#
_symmetry.space_group_name_H-M   'P 1'
#
loop_
_entity.id
_entity.type
_entity.pdbx_description
1 polymer ?
#
loop_
_entity_poly.entity_id
_entity_poly.type
_entity_poly.pdbx_seq_one_letter_code
_entity_poly.pdbx_strand_id
1 'polypeptide(L)' 'MQHTCSLCGTDYEFVWEEGTPLPKNFPFCSARCKALDLGKWLNEEYVISTPVPVPITSETEYEILTQLGTNLDDATE' A
#
# COMPACT_ATOMS: atom_id res chain seq x y z
N MET A 1 -2.32 -7.89 23.83
CA MET A 1 -2.78 -8.25 22.47
C MET A 1 -1.59 -8.78 21.69
N GLN A 2 -1.77 -9.85 20.93
CA GLN A 2 -0.74 -10.42 20.05
C GLN A 2 -0.93 -9.87 18.63
N HIS A 3 0.15 -9.51 17.96
CA HIS A 3 0.15 -9.05 16.57
C HIS A 3 1.33 -9.63 15.80
N THR A 4 1.10 -9.97 14.54
CA THR A 4 2.13 -10.50 13.64
C THR A 4 2.61 -9.37 12.74
N CYS A 5 3.93 -9.12 12.73
CA CYS A 5 4.50 -8.11 11.86
C CYS A 5 4.34 -8.50 10.38
N SER A 6 3.75 -7.63 9.57
CA SER A 6 3.52 -7.87 8.14
C SER A 6 4.79 -7.96 7.27
N LEU A 7 5.97 -7.60 7.80
CA LEU A 7 7.23 -7.57 7.05
C LEU A 7 8.10 -8.78 7.32
N CYS A 8 8.22 -9.20 8.57
CA CYS A 8 9.10 -10.30 8.97
C CYS A 8 8.37 -11.50 9.56
N GLY A 9 7.04 -11.42 9.75
CA GLY A 9 6.22 -12.48 10.33
C GLY A 9 6.44 -12.70 11.84
N THR A 10 7.22 -11.86 12.51
CA THR A 10 7.44 -11.99 13.96
C THR A 10 6.18 -11.63 14.72
N ASP A 11 5.73 -12.55 15.56
CA ASP A 11 4.69 -12.30 16.55
C ASP A 11 5.26 -11.50 17.72
N TYR A 12 4.51 -10.50 18.17
CA TYR A 12 4.85 -9.73 19.35
C TYR A 12 3.60 -9.35 20.14
N GLU A 13 3.78 -9.17 21.44
CA GLU A 13 2.73 -8.75 22.34
C GLU A 13 2.86 -7.27 22.67
N PHE A 14 1.73 -6.58 22.74
CA PHE A 14 1.64 -5.24 23.30
C PHE A 14 0.32 -5.03 24.05
N VAL A 15 0.30 -4.09 24.98
CA VAL A 15 -0.90 -3.73 25.73
C VAL A 15 -1.67 -2.69 24.92
N TRP A 16 -2.97 -2.92 24.73
CA TRP A 16 -3.87 -1.91 24.18
C TRP A 16 -4.85 -1.52 25.25
N GLU A 17 -4.93 -0.21 25.46
CA GLU A 17 -5.83 0.43 26.40
C GLU A 17 -6.52 1.57 25.66
N GLU A 18 -7.83 1.68 25.85
CA GLU A 18 -8.60 2.77 25.28
C GLU A 18 -8.05 4.12 25.74
N GLY A 19 -7.87 5.04 24.80
CA GLY A 19 -7.27 6.36 25.08
C GLY A 19 -5.74 6.38 25.15
N THR A 20 -5.05 5.25 24.96
CA THR A 20 -3.58 5.20 24.87
C THR A 20 -3.08 5.13 23.43
N PRO A 21 -1.91 5.72 23.12
CA PRO A 21 -1.33 5.61 21.80
C PRO A 21 -0.85 4.18 21.53
N LEU A 22 -1.03 3.72 20.29
CA LEU A 22 -0.45 2.47 19.82
C LEU A 22 1.08 2.46 19.97
N PRO A 23 1.71 1.27 20.02
CA PRO A 23 3.16 1.19 20.04
C PRO A 23 3.79 1.98 18.89
N LYS A 24 4.91 2.66 19.17
CA LYS A 24 5.58 3.57 18.22
C LYS A 24 5.79 3.01 16.81
N ASN A 25 6.06 1.71 16.70
CA ASN A 25 6.36 1.05 15.43
C ASN A 25 5.18 0.26 14.87
N PHE A 26 4.04 0.20 15.57
CA PHE A 26 2.85 -0.50 15.09
C PHE A 26 2.48 -0.04 13.67
N PRO A 27 2.20 -0.95 12.72
CA PRO A 27 1.96 -2.40 12.87
C PRO A 27 3.21 -3.31 12.80
N PHE A 28 4.41 -2.73 12.87
CA PHE A 28 5.68 -3.46 12.76
C PHE A 28 6.29 -3.76 14.13
N CYS A 29 7.07 -4.85 14.21
CA CYS A 29 7.76 -5.23 15.44
C CYS A 29 8.91 -4.28 15.81
N SER A 30 9.43 -3.49 14.85
CA SER A 30 10.60 -2.63 15.07
C SER A 30 10.72 -1.51 14.04
N ALA A 31 11.56 -0.51 14.35
CA ALA A 31 11.91 0.56 13.42
C ALA A 31 12.58 0.04 12.13
N ARG A 32 13.31 -1.09 12.20
CA ARG A 32 13.89 -1.75 11.03
C ARG A 32 12.80 -2.19 10.05
N CYS A 33 11.78 -2.90 10.52
CA CYS A 33 10.72 -3.39 9.64
C CYS A 33 9.91 -2.23 9.03
N LYS A 34 9.67 -1.17 9.81
CA LYS A 34 9.07 0.07 9.29
C LYS A 34 9.87 0.71 8.17
N ALA A 35 11.19 0.81 8.32
CA ALA A 35 12.07 1.39 7.30
C ALA A 35 12.16 0.52 6.04
N LEU A 36 12.18 -0.81 6.20
CA LEU A 36 12.18 -1.74 5.07
C LEU A 36 10.87 -1.67 4.28
N ASP A 37 9.72 -1.62 4.96
CA ASP A 37 8.42 -1.43 4.31
C ASP A 37 8.40 -0.13 3.49
N LEU A 38 8.84 0.97 4.09
CA LEU A 38 8.95 2.25 3.38
C LEU A 38 9.88 2.15 2.16
N GLY A 39 11.00 1.43 2.27
CA GLY A 39 11.89 1.16 1.15
C GLY A 39 11.17 0.43 0.01
N LYS A 40 10.39 -0.60 0.32
CA LYS A 40 9.59 -1.34 -0.67
C LYS A 40 8.58 -0.44 -1.39
N TRP A 41 7.95 0.48 -0.66
CA TRP A 41 7.06 1.48 -1.26
C TRP A 41 7.80 2.42 -2.21
N LEU A 42 8.94 2.98 -1.78
CA LEU A 42 9.72 3.92 -2.59
C LEU A 42 10.34 3.27 -3.83
N ASN A 43 10.62 1.98 -3.76
CA ASN A 43 11.16 1.18 -4.87
C ASN A 43 10.06 0.56 -5.75
N GLU A 44 8.78 0.89 -5.52
CA GLU A 44 7.65 0.34 -6.26
C GLU A 44 7.59 -1.20 -6.24
N GLU A 45 8.07 -1.84 -5.18
CA GLU A 45 8.06 -3.31 -5.06
C GLU A 45 6.65 -3.86 -4.74
N TYR A 46 5.77 -3.03 -4.19
CA TYR A 46 4.38 -3.38 -3.96
C TYR A 46 3.55 -3.16 -5.21
N VAL A 47 3.54 -4.18 -6.08
CA VAL A 47 2.80 -4.18 -7.35
C VAL A 47 1.58 -5.10 -7.26
N ILE A 48 0.42 -4.59 -7.65
CA ILE A 48 -0.76 -5.41 -7.91
C ILE A 48 -0.60 -5.99 -9.31
N SER A 49 -0.37 -7.30 -9.41
CA SER A 49 -0.07 -7.97 -10.69
C SER A 49 -1.28 -8.11 -11.62
N THR A 50 -2.49 -7.84 -11.13
CA THR A 50 -3.70 -7.93 -11.94
C THR A 50 -3.84 -6.68 -12.82
N PRO A 51 -4.24 -6.84 -14.09
CA PRO A 51 -4.60 -5.71 -14.93
C PRO A 51 -5.66 -4.86 -14.25
N VAL A 52 -5.58 -3.54 -14.43
CA VAL A 52 -6.64 -2.64 -13.99
C VAL A 52 -7.92 -3.03 -14.75
N PRO A 53 -9.00 -3.48 -14.08
CA PRO A 53 -10.27 -3.68 -14.75
C PRO A 53 -10.71 -2.35 -15.36
N VAL A 54 -11.42 -2.39 -16.49
CA VAL A 54 -11.95 -1.23 -17.24
C VAL A 54 -12.11 0.02 -16.35
N PRO A 55 -11.48 1.16 -16.71
CA PRO A 55 -11.35 2.27 -15.79
C PRO A 55 -12.70 2.64 -15.16
N ILE A 56 -12.77 2.52 -13.84
CA ILE A 56 -13.85 3.05 -13.00
C ILE A 56 -13.73 4.58 -12.85
N THR A 57 -13.06 5.22 -13.80
CA THR A 57 -12.93 6.67 -13.85
C THR A 57 -14.27 7.23 -14.27
N SER A 58 -14.72 8.26 -13.56
CA SER A 58 -15.84 9.07 -14.01
C SER A 58 -15.61 9.55 -15.44
N GLU A 59 -16.69 9.82 -16.17
CA GLU A 59 -16.63 10.31 -17.56
C GLU A 59 -15.69 11.53 -17.69
N THR A 60 -15.67 12.39 -16.67
CA THR A 60 -14.77 13.54 -16.55
C THR A 60 -13.29 13.15 -16.40
N GLU A 61 -12.97 12.11 -15.63
CA GLU A 61 -11.59 11.65 -15.46
C GLU A 61 -11.08 10.98 -16.75
N TYR A 62 -11.95 10.28 -17.47
CA TYR A 62 -11.64 9.71 -18.78
C TYR A 62 -11.28 10.78 -19.82
N GLU A 63 -12.08 11.84 -19.90
CA GLU A 63 -11.82 12.96 -20.81
C GLU A 63 -10.48 13.63 -20.49
N ILE A 64 -10.19 13.85 -19.21
CA ILE A 64 -8.92 14.44 -18.76
C ILE A 64 -7.73 13.56 -19.15
N LEU A 65 -7.81 12.25 -18.92
CA LEU A 65 -6.74 11.31 -19.28
C LEU A 65 -6.52 11.24 -20.81
N THR A 66 -7.60 11.26 -21.58
CA THR A 66 -7.57 11.29 -23.04
C THR A 66 -6.91 12.58 -23.56
N GLN A 67 -7.26 13.73 -22.96
CA GLN A 67 -6.69 15.04 -23.32
C GLN A 67 -5.20 15.16 -22.95
N LEU A 68 -4.76 14.47 -21.89
CA LEU A 68 -3.38 14.43 -21.42
C LEU A 68 -2.51 13.41 -22.21
N GLY A 69 -3.08 12.74 -23.21
CA GLY A 69 -2.33 11.90 -24.14
C GLY A 69 -1.93 10.53 -23.60
N THR A 70 -2.55 10.07 -22.50
CA THR A 70 -2.44 8.66 -22.12
C THR A 70 -3.36 7.87 -23.05
N ASN A 71 -2.82 7.31 -24.15
CA ASN A 71 -3.58 6.40 -24.99
C ASN A 71 -3.90 5.15 -24.19
N LEU A 72 -5.14 5.06 -23.69
CA LEU A 72 -5.66 3.87 -23.01
C LEU A 72 -5.85 2.68 -23.98
N ASP A 73 -5.70 2.92 -25.28
CA ASP A 73 -5.83 1.92 -26.35
C ASP A 73 -4.59 1.00 -26.48
N ASP A 74 -3.46 1.36 -25.86
CA ASP A 74 -2.19 0.60 -25.94
C ASP A 74 -2.12 -0.56 -24.93
N ALA A 75 -3.17 -0.74 -24.11
CA ALA A 75 -3.25 -1.82 -23.12
C ALA A 75 -3.76 -3.16 -23.71
N THR A 76 -3.73 -3.32 -25.04
CA THR A 76 -4.27 -4.51 -25.74
C THR A 76 -3.27 -5.27 -26.62
N GLU A 77 -1.97 -5.26 -26.26
CA GLU A 77 -1.01 -6.27 -26.76
C GLU A 77 -0.29 -7.01 -25.63
#